data_AF-A0A8I0L0G1-F1
#
_entry.id   AF-A0A8I0L0G1-F1
#
_cell.length_a   1.000
_cell.length_b   1.000
_cell.length_c   1.000
_cell.angle_alpha   90.00
_cell.angle_beta   90.00
_cell.angle_gamma   90.00
#
_symmetry.space_group_name_H-M   'P 1'
#
loop_
_entity.id
_entity.type
_entity.pdbx_description
1 polymer ?
#
loop_
_entity_poly.entity_id
_entity_poly.type
_entity_poly.pdbx_seq_one_letter_code
_entity_poly.pdbx_strand_id
1 'polypeptide(L)'
;MDFDDLIGRPERWASVLGWATLAGLEFGFIGPFGSYASPVFTRLAYWTVLFWAGSLILWPCVVAGLLLGPRRGYPPLFSGAAVMLVACVPLAAL
;
A
#
# COMPACT_ATOMS: atom_id res chain seq x y z
N MET A 1 -9.79 5.21 15.62
CA MET A 1 -9.92 3.77 15.37
C MET A 1 -8.97 3.07 16.29
N ASP A 2 -9.45 2.10 17.07
CA ASP A 2 -8.63 1.38 18.04
C ASP A 2 -7.66 0.44 17.30
N PHE A 3 -6.40 0.39 17.72
CA PHE A 3 -5.33 -0.31 16.98
C PHE A 3 -5.57 -1.83 16.88
N ASP A 4 -6.13 -2.40 17.95
CA ASP A 4 -6.54 -3.80 18.02
C ASP A 4 -7.61 -4.15 16.97
N ASP A 5 -8.41 -3.17 16.55
CA ASP A 5 -9.52 -3.35 15.64
C ASP A 5 -9.07 -3.42 14.15
N LEU A 6 -7.84 -3.00 13.86
CA LEU A 6 -7.23 -3.04 12.52
C LEU A 6 -6.36 -4.30 12.31
N ILE A 7 -5.59 -4.70 13.34
CA ILE A 7 -4.75 -5.90 13.31
C ILE A 7 -5.58 -7.16 13.65
N GLY A 8 -6.57 -7.04 14.53
CA GLY A 8 -7.41 -8.16 14.97
C GLY A 8 -8.51 -8.57 13.99
N ARG A 9 -8.75 -7.80 12.92
CA ARG A 9 -9.84 -8.05 11.95
C ARG A 9 -9.30 -8.19 10.52
N PRO A 10 -8.75 -9.37 10.16
CA PRO A 10 -8.18 -9.61 8.83
C PRO A 10 -9.20 -9.37 7.70
N GLU A 11 -10.48 -9.57 7.97
CA GLU A 11 -11.60 -9.33 7.05
C GLU A 11 -11.67 -7.86 6.57
N ARG A 12 -11.50 -6.90 7.49
CA ARG A 12 -11.53 -5.47 7.14
C ARG A 12 -10.37 -5.10 6.25
N TRP A 13 -9.19 -5.65 6.54
CA TRP A 13 -7.99 -5.40 5.76
C TRP A 13 -8.07 -6.00 4.36
N ALA A 14 -8.54 -7.24 4.25
CA ALA A 14 -8.82 -7.89 2.97
C ALA A 14 -9.83 -7.11 2.13
N SER A 15 -10.88 -6.57 2.76
CA SER A 15 -11.87 -5.72 2.09
C SER A 15 -11.22 -4.44 1.54
N VAL A 16 -10.41 -3.73 2.34
CA VAL A 16 -9.73 -2.50 1.89
C VAL A 16 -8.76 -2.76 0.75
N LEU A 17 -7.96 -3.83 0.83
CA LEU A 17 -7.08 -4.23 -0.26
C LEU A 17 -7.84 -4.63 -1.53
N GLY A 18 -8.95 -5.35 -1.38
CA GLY A 18 -9.81 -5.71 -2.49
C GLY A 18 -10.34 -4.48 -3.22
N TRP A 19 -10.90 -3.51 -2.49
CA TRP A 19 -11.38 -2.26 -3.06
C TRP A 19 -10.26 -1.41 -3.68
N ALA A 20 -9.09 -1.34 -3.05
CA ALA A 20 -7.94 -0.64 -3.59
C ALA A 20 -7.41 -1.28 -4.88
N THR A 21 -7.41 -2.62 -4.95
CA THR A 21 -7.04 -3.37 -6.16
C THR A 21 -8.05 -3.09 -7.29
N LEU A 22 -9.36 -3.10 -6.99
CA LEU A 22 -10.40 -2.79 -7.97
C LEU A 22 -10.28 -1.35 -8.50
N ALA A 23 -10.11 -0.37 -7.61
CA ALA A 23 -9.89 1.02 -8.01
C ALA A 23 -8.62 1.14 -8.88
N GLY A 24 -7.52 0.49 -8.48
CA GLY A 24 -6.28 0.45 -9.26
C GLY A 24 -6.45 -0.20 -10.63
N LEU A 25 -7.26 -1.26 -10.74
CA LEU A 25 -7.61 -1.90 -12.00
C LEU A 25 -8.46 -0.97 -12.88
N GLU A 26 -9.44 -0.26 -12.32
CA GLU A 26 -10.26 0.73 -13.04
C GLU A 26 -9.39 1.87 -13.59
N PHE A 27 -8.53 2.46 -12.76
CA PHE A 27 -7.58 3.50 -13.20
C PHE A 27 -6.57 2.96 -14.22
N GLY A 28 -6.10 1.73 -14.02
CA GLY A 28 -5.25 1.01 -14.95
C GLY A 28 -5.94 0.68 -16.26
N PHE A 29 -7.27 0.54 -16.28
CA PHE A 29 -8.07 0.33 -17.49
C PHE A 29 -8.30 1.65 -18.23
N ILE A 30 -8.64 2.71 -17.49
CA ILE A 30 -8.93 4.05 -18.02
C ILE A 30 -7.65 4.68 -18.59
N GLY A 31 -6.49 4.46 -17.98
CA GLY A 31 -5.20 4.98 -18.42
C GLY A 31 -5.13 6.52 -18.40
N PRO A 32 -3.96 7.14 -18.13
CA PRO A 32 -3.79 8.55 -18.41
C PRO A 32 -3.79 8.70 -19.94
N PHE A 33 -4.86 9.24 -20.50
CA PHE A 33 -4.93 9.71 -21.89
C PHE A 33 -4.78 8.64 -22.99
N GLY A 34 -5.27 7.41 -22.80
CA GLY A 34 -5.36 6.41 -23.89
C GLY A 34 -4.04 6.03 -24.59
N SER A 35 -2.89 6.34 -23.99
CA SER A 35 -1.59 6.39 -24.69
C SER A 35 -0.64 5.24 -24.40
N TYR A 36 -1.12 4.09 -23.94
CA TYR A 36 -0.24 2.93 -23.76
C TYR A 36 -0.17 2.09 -25.05
N ALA A 37 1.02 2.02 -25.65
CA ALA A 37 1.33 1.09 -26.75
C ALA A 37 1.37 -0.39 -26.32
N SER A 38 1.19 -0.67 -25.02
CA SER A 38 1.25 -1.98 -24.39
C SER A 38 -0.12 -2.68 -24.40
N PRO A 39 -0.17 -4.02 -24.62
CA PRO A 39 -1.40 -4.79 -24.51
C PRO A 39 -2.08 -4.61 -23.14
N VAL A 40 -3.41 -4.47 -23.16
CA VAL A 40 -4.22 -4.22 -21.96
C VAL A 40 -3.97 -5.25 -20.86
N PHE A 41 -3.89 -6.54 -21.22
CA PHE A 41 -3.62 -7.61 -20.26
C PHE A 41 -2.25 -7.49 -19.58
N THR A 42 -1.20 -7.20 -20.36
CA THR A 42 0.16 -7.04 -19.82
C THR A 42 0.23 -5.85 -18.87
N ARG A 43 -0.46 -4.75 -19.20
CA ARG A 43 -0.58 -3.57 -18.35
C ARG A 43 -1.29 -3.88 -17.03
N LEU A 44 -2.46 -4.52 -17.09
CA LEU A 44 -3.22 -4.87 -15.90
C LEU A 44 -2.41 -5.83 -15.01
N ALA A 45 -1.76 -6.83 -15.59
CA ALA A 45 -0.91 -7.75 -14.85
C ALA A 45 0.25 -7.02 -14.17
N TYR A 46 0.97 -6.16 -14.90
CA TYR A 46 2.10 -5.39 -14.36
C TYR A 46 1.68 -4.50 -13.19
N TRP A 47 0.63 -3.68 -13.34
CA TRP A 47 0.17 -2.78 -12.29
C TRP A 47 -0.43 -3.50 -11.09
N THR A 48 -1.12 -4.63 -11.33
CA THR A 48 -1.63 -5.47 -10.25
C THR A 48 -0.47 -6.04 -9.43
N VAL A 49 0.52 -6.64 -10.09
CA VAL A 49 1.70 -7.19 -9.40
C VAL A 49 2.45 -6.09 -8.66
N LEU A 50 2.65 -4.92 -9.27
CA LEU A 50 3.32 -3.79 -8.65
C LEU A 50 2.57 -3.28 -7.40
N PHE A 51 1.24 -3.19 -7.47
CA PHE A 51 0.39 -2.83 -6.34
C PHE A 51 0.52 -3.82 -5.17
N TRP A 52 0.47 -5.12 -5.46
CA TRP A 52 0.60 -6.16 -4.44
C TRP A 52 2.01 -6.20 -3.84
N ALA A 53 3.05 -6.08 -4.67
CA ALA A 53 4.43 -6.00 -4.23
C ALA A 53 4.68 -4.77 -3.34
N GLY A 54 4.20 -3.60 -3.76
CA GLY A 54 4.28 -2.37 -2.97
C GLY A 54 3.51 -2.48 -1.64
N SER A 55 2.32 -3.08 -1.65
CA SER A 55 1.51 -3.32 -0.44
C SER A 55 2.21 -4.26 0.54
N LEU A 56 2.86 -5.32 0.05
CA LEU A 56 3.65 -6.25 0.87
C LEU A 56 4.87 -5.58 1.52
N ILE A 57 5.46 -4.57 0.87
CA ILE A 57 6.58 -3.80 1.41
C ILE A 57 6.09 -2.76 2.43
N LEU A 58 5.03 -2.02 2.10
CA LEU A 58 4.48 -0.95 2.94
C LEU A 58 3.89 -1.50 4.24
N TRP A 59 3.23 -2.65 4.19
CA TRP A 59 2.56 -3.25 5.35
C TRP A 59 3.47 -3.47 6.57
N PRO A 60 4.59 -4.21 6.48
CA PRO A 60 5.49 -4.42 7.62
C PRO A 60 6.12 -3.10 8.09
N CYS A 61 6.37 -2.15 7.19
CA CYS A 61 6.84 -0.81 7.56
C CYS A 61 5.80 -0.11 8.44
N VAL A 62 4.53 -0.05 7.99
CA VAL A 62 3.43 0.56 8.75
C VAL A 62 3.26 -0.13 10.11
N VAL A 63 3.20 -1.46 10.14
CA VAL A 63 3.08 -2.22 11.40
C VAL A 63 4.26 -1.92 12.35
N ALA A 64 5.50 -1.91 11.85
CA ALA A 64 6.67 -1.57 12.66
C ALA A 64 6.58 -0.13 13.21
N GLY A 65 6.13 0.82 12.39
CA GLY A 65 5.89 2.21 12.79
C GLY A 65 4.89 2.36 13.92
N LEU A 66 3.79 1.64 13.82
CA LEU A 66 2.71 1.64 14.80
C LEU A 66 3.09 0.93 16.10
N LEU A 67 3.94 -0.11 16.04
CA LEU A 67 4.43 -0.81 17.22
C LEU A 67 5.57 -0.07 17.94
N LEU A 68 6.42 0.66 17.20
CA LEU A 68 7.59 1.35 17.74
C LEU A 68 7.28 2.79 18.18
N GLY A 69 6.36 3.49 17.51
CA GLY A 69 6.03 4.90 17.76
C GLY A 69 5.48 5.17 19.18
N PRO A 70 4.41 4.47 19.61
CA PRO A 70 3.81 4.67 20.94
C PRO A 70 4.77 4.27 22.08
N ARG A 71 5.60 3.24 21.88
CA ARG A 71 6.54 2.74 22.90
C ARG A 71 7.67 3.71 23.23
N ARG A 72 7.93 4.70 22.38
CA ARG A 72 9.00 5.70 22.58
C ARG A 72 8.48 7.13 22.83
N GLY A 73 7.16 7.32 22.95
CA GLY A 73 6.57 8.64 23.21
C GLY A 73 6.61 9.61 22.03
N TYR A 74 6.85 9.13 20.81
CA TYR A 74 6.84 9.97 19.62
C TYR A 74 5.41 10.25 19.14
N PRO A 75 5.12 11.46 18.60
CA PRO A 75 3.84 11.76 17.98
C PRO A 75 3.54 10.77 16.82
N PRO A 76 2.30 10.25 16.69
CA PRO A 76 1.95 9.26 15.66
C PRO A 76 2.29 9.70 14.23
N LEU A 77 2.16 11.00 13.95
CA LEU A 77 2.51 11.61 12.66
C LEU A 77 4.00 11.49 12.34
N PHE A 78 4.86 11.63 13.35
CA PHE A 78 6.31 11.55 13.17
C PHE A 78 6.75 10.11 12.89
N SER A 79 6.22 9.14 13.64
CA SER A 79 6.45 7.71 13.35
C SER A 79 5.93 7.33 11.97
N GLY A 80 4.76 7.84 11.57
CA GLY A 80 4.20 7.59 10.24
C GLY A 80 5.09 8.12 9.11
N ALA A 81 5.59 9.35 9.24
CA ALA A 81 6.49 9.95 8.25
C ALA A 81 7.82 9.19 8.14
N ALA A 82 8.45 8.84 9.27
CA ALA A 82 9.71 8.09 9.27
C ALA A 82 9.56 6.72 8.60
N VAL A 83 8.44 6.05 8.86
CA VAL A 83 8.11 4.75 8.28
C VAL A 83 7.84 4.84 6.79
N MET A 84 7.12 5.87 6.34
CA MET A 84 6.94 6.12 4.91
C MET A 84 8.28 6.34 4.21
N LEU A 85 9.19 7.13 4.79
CA LEU A 85 10.52 7.35 4.22
C LEU A 85 11.33 6.04 4.08
N VAL A 86 11.25 5.16 5.07
CA VAL A 86 11.90 3.84 5.02
C VAL A 86 11.25 2.94 3.96
N ALA A 87 9.93 2.94 3.87
CA ALA A 87 9.19 2.15 2.87
C ALA A 87 9.46 2.65 1.43
N CYS A 88 9.68 3.96 1.25
CA CYS A 88 9.98 4.55 -0.05
C CYS A 88 11.28 4.03 -0.68
N VAL A 89 12.26 3.59 0.11
CA VAL A 89 13.55 3.09 -0.42
C VAL A 89 13.37 1.82 -1.28
N PRO A 90 12.78 0.73 -0.77
CA PRO A 90 12.50 -0.45 -1.60
C PRO A 90 11.42 -0.19 -2.67
N LEU A 91 10.45 0.69 -2.41
CA LEU A 91 9.46 1.08 -3.41
C LEU A 91 10.06 1.81 -4.62
N ALA A 92 11.12 2.60 -4.42
CA ALA A 92 11.82 3.28 -5.51
C ALA A 92 12.69 2.34 -6.36
N ALA A 93 12.93 1.11 -5.89
CA ALA A 93 13.70 0.10 -6.62
C ALA A 93 12.84 -0.85 -7.46
N LEU A 94 11.51 -0.75 -7.36
CA LEU A 94 10.52 -1.46 -8.18
C LEU A 94 10.23 -0.71 -9.49
#